data_AF-A0A347UIR9-F1
#
_entry.id   AF-A0A347UIR9-F1
#
_cell.length_a   1.000
_cell.length_b   1.000
_cell.length_c   1.000
_cell.angle_alpha   90.00
_cell.angle_beta   90.00
_cell.angle_gamma   90.00
#
_symmetry.space_group_name_H-M   'P 1'
#
loop_
_entity.id
_entity.type
_entity.pdbx_description
1 polymer ?
#
loop_
_entity_poly.entity_id
_entity_poly.type
_entity_poly.pdbx_seq_one_letter_code
_entity_poly.pdbx_strand_id
1 'polypeptide(L)'
;MRVIGFSVALLVLAGCLGGPQTAAIEDASVVTDNADSGTPADPAPASQDVKEASESDVSLTETVEQSAPQKPRRGLLGLFARNKPDGTKESVPEVEQEVAAGAEPEELSVPKDASSSGDAVVADPDIEASDTPRKPRRGLFGPRRSDRPDSAIAPGTVLPFGEIGVVCGLRGQAMGKEVDRFPAKGKGYRLYDSNPSSTLPRTHYLTGFKDGCARQFTASLVLIGSPVLHEQMRYDPSNKDIAVTEADKAYERIKRRICKVSKGEPCPEKHVAALEKGMAFVTLYERFGSNASWEEVLLHNGQIAGTSLRRR
;
A
#
# COMPACT_ATOMS: atom_id res chain seq x y z
N MET A 1 -20.57 -44.17 38.39
CA MET A 1 -21.60 -43.18 38.75
C MET A 1 -21.76 -43.18 40.27
N ARG A 2 -21.23 -42.16 40.95
CA ARG A 2 -21.52 -41.85 42.35
C ARG A 2 -21.62 -40.34 42.46
N VAL A 3 -22.84 -39.87 42.67
CA VAL A 3 -23.20 -38.46 42.87
C VAL A 3 -23.02 -38.19 44.36
N ILE A 4 -22.11 -37.28 44.72
CA ILE A 4 -22.02 -36.72 46.07
C ILE A 4 -22.46 -35.27 45.94
N GLY A 5 -23.70 -35.01 46.37
CA GLY A 5 -24.21 -33.66 46.56
C GLY A 5 -23.61 -33.07 47.83
N PHE A 6 -23.12 -31.83 47.73
CA PHE A 6 -22.80 -31.02 48.90
C PHE A 6 -23.68 -29.78 48.90
N SER A 7 -24.34 -29.61 50.04
CA SER A 7 -25.31 -28.59 50.36
C SER A 7 -24.73 -27.18 50.40
N VAL A 8 -25.64 -26.27 50.04
CA VAL A 8 -25.69 -24.82 50.25
C VAL A 8 -25.17 -24.37 51.62
N ALA A 9 -24.31 -23.34 51.61
CA ALA A 9 -24.15 -22.42 52.73
C ALA A 9 -24.24 -20.98 52.19
N LEU A 10 -25.41 -20.39 52.43
CA LEU A 10 -25.77 -19.00 52.16
C LEU A 10 -25.24 -18.14 53.32
N LEU A 11 -24.38 -17.15 53.06
CA LEU A 11 -23.95 -16.18 54.05
C LEU A 11 -24.37 -14.78 53.59
N VAL A 12 -25.50 -14.34 54.15
CA VAL A 12 -26.04 -12.98 54.08
C VAL A 12 -25.44 -12.21 55.26
N LEU A 13 -24.71 -11.13 54.97
CA LEU A 13 -24.40 -10.10 55.96
C LEU A 13 -25.06 -8.81 55.51
N ALA A 14 -26.11 -8.43 56.23
CA ALA A 14 -26.81 -7.17 56.16
C ALA A 14 -26.57 -6.39 57.46
N GLY A 15 -26.31 -5.09 57.30
CA GLY A 15 -26.38 -4.07 58.35
C GLY A 15 -25.23 -3.07 58.24
N CYS A 16 -25.40 -1.77 58.43
CA CYS A 16 -26.57 -0.94 58.68
C CYS A 16 -26.09 0.54 58.65
N LEU A 17 -26.94 1.43 58.12
CA LEU A 17 -27.12 2.85 58.46
C LEU A 17 -25.96 3.86 58.34
N GLY A 18 -26.17 4.87 57.49
CA GLY A 18 -25.51 6.18 57.58
C GLY A 18 -25.73 7.10 56.38
N GLY A 19 -26.77 7.93 56.42
CA GLY A 19 -26.91 9.15 55.61
C GLY A 19 -27.78 10.15 56.38
N PRO A 20 -28.13 11.33 55.83
CA PRO A 20 -27.42 12.21 54.90
C PRO A 20 -27.16 13.60 55.54
N GLN A 21 -26.27 14.42 55.00
CA GLN A 21 -26.30 15.88 55.21
C GLN A 21 -26.09 16.62 53.90
N THR A 22 -27.18 17.22 53.44
CA THR A 22 -27.25 18.33 52.50
C THR A 22 -26.81 19.61 53.20
N ALA A 23 -25.94 20.38 52.55
CA ALA A 23 -25.82 21.82 52.78
C ALA A 23 -25.86 22.51 51.40
N ALA A 24 -26.98 23.15 51.11
CA ALA A 24 -27.04 24.32 50.24
C ALA A 24 -26.77 25.56 51.11
N ILE A 25 -26.30 26.65 50.50
CA ILE A 25 -26.75 28.06 50.65
C ILE A 25 -25.68 28.98 50.01
N GLU A 26 -26.08 29.67 48.93
CA GLU A 26 -25.83 31.10 48.53
C GLU A 26 -24.38 31.62 48.43
N ASP A 27 -23.98 32.61 47.62
CA ASP A 27 -24.57 33.56 46.66
C ASP A 27 -23.39 34.22 45.91
N ALA A 28 -23.56 34.67 44.66
CA ALA A 28 -22.90 35.87 44.11
C ALA A 28 -23.21 36.06 42.60
N SER A 29 -24.29 36.79 42.35
CA SER A 29 -24.46 37.88 41.39
C SER A 29 -23.72 37.87 40.03
N VAL A 30 -24.58 37.78 39.01
CA VAL A 30 -24.58 38.47 37.71
C VAL A 30 -23.93 39.87 37.71
N VAL A 31 -23.06 40.11 36.72
CA VAL A 31 -23.01 41.37 35.95
C VAL A 31 -22.80 41.01 34.48
N THR A 32 -23.81 41.29 33.67
CA THR A 32 -23.70 41.48 32.21
C THR A 32 -23.74 42.98 31.96
N ASP A 33 -22.81 43.50 31.18
CA ASP A 33 -23.05 44.71 30.37
C ASP A 33 -22.28 44.64 29.05
N ASN A 34 -22.95 45.17 28.02
CA ASN A 34 -22.66 45.04 26.60
C ASN A 34 -21.81 46.21 26.05
N ALA A 35 -21.15 45.92 24.93
CA ALA A 35 -20.82 46.79 23.79
C ALA A 35 -19.88 48.01 23.99
N ASP A 36 -18.74 48.01 23.29
CA ASP A 36 -18.56 48.68 21.98
C ASP A 36 -17.10 49.07 21.74
N SER A 37 -16.66 48.92 20.48
CA SER A 37 -15.56 49.59 19.79
C SER A 37 -14.11 49.47 20.30
N GLY A 38 -13.21 49.05 19.39
CA GLY A 38 -11.79 49.43 19.44
C GLY A 38 -10.81 48.34 19.04
N THR A 39 -10.41 48.33 17.77
CA THR A 39 -9.12 47.76 17.35
C THR A 39 -7.98 48.47 18.09
N PRO A 40 -7.00 47.73 18.62
CA PRO A 40 -5.63 48.01 18.20
C PRO A 40 -4.76 46.76 17.99
N ALA A 41 -3.79 46.98 17.11
CA ALA A 41 -2.57 46.27 16.76
C ALA A 41 -1.97 45.27 17.76
N ASP A 42 -1.27 44.29 17.15
CA ASP A 42 -0.21 43.42 17.68
C ASP A 42 0.60 44.02 18.84
N PRO A 43 0.98 43.14 19.78
CA PRO A 43 2.40 43.00 20.03
C PRO A 43 2.86 41.53 20.05
N ALA A 44 3.99 41.32 19.38
CA ALA A 44 4.81 40.12 19.44
C ALA A 44 5.13 39.70 20.90
N PRO A 45 5.19 38.39 21.21
CA PRO A 45 5.82 37.95 22.44
C PRO A 45 7.34 37.96 22.28
N ALA A 46 7.97 38.72 23.17
CA ALA A 46 9.40 38.79 23.38
C ALA A 46 9.99 37.45 23.82
N SER A 47 11.22 37.26 23.35
CA SER A 47 12.19 36.23 23.70
C SER A 47 12.32 36.00 25.20
N GLN A 48 12.34 34.73 25.60
CA GLN A 48 12.84 34.33 26.91
C GLN A 48 14.11 33.49 26.73
N ASP A 49 15.15 33.98 27.38
CA ASP A 49 16.46 33.36 27.61
C ASP A 49 16.34 31.90 28.05
N VAL A 50 16.92 31.00 27.24
CA VAL A 50 17.30 29.67 27.71
C VAL A 50 18.82 29.66 27.85
N LYS A 51 19.24 29.48 29.10
CA LYS A 51 20.61 29.38 29.54
C LYS A 51 21.34 28.23 28.85
N GLU A 52 22.50 28.63 28.34
CA GLU A 52 23.70 27.90 27.98
C GLU A 52 24.06 26.78 28.97
N ALA A 53 24.18 25.55 28.46
CA ALA A 53 24.84 24.44 29.13
C ALA A 53 25.66 23.66 28.08
N SER A 54 26.92 24.08 27.97
CA SER A 54 28.13 23.29 27.71
C SER A 54 28.02 22.03 26.86
N GLU A 55 28.57 22.15 25.67
CA GLU A 55 29.05 21.07 24.82
C GLU A 55 30.08 20.20 25.57
N SER A 56 29.85 18.88 25.56
CA SER A 56 30.88 17.90 25.90
C SER A 56 31.06 16.99 24.69
N ASP A 57 32.17 17.25 24.03
CA ASP A 57 32.79 16.53 22.94
C ASP A 57 33.22 15.13 23.43
N VAL A 58 32.60 14.08 22.91
CA VAL A 58 33.05 12.69 23.13
C VAL A 58 33.27 12.05 21.77
N SER A 59 34.50 12.23 21.30
CA SER A 59 35.10 11.53 20.18
C SER A 59 35.23 10.03 20.50
N LEU A 60 34.39 9.22 19.86
CA LEU A 60 34.54 7.76 19.84
C LEU A 60 35.49 7.41 18.69
N THR A 61 36.70 7.04 19.06
CA THR A 61 37.70 6.41 18.19
C THR A 61 37.23 5.01 17.79
N GLU A 62 36.72 4.88 16.58
CA GLU A 62 36.45 3.59 15.94
C GLU A 62 37.80 2.94 15.57
N THR A 63 38.17 1.90 16.31
CA THR A 63 39.34 1.06 16.04
C THR A 63 39.01 0.12 14.90
N VAL A 64 39.53 0.40 13.71
CA VAL A 64 39.44 -0.49 12.55
C VAL A 64 40.40 -1.65 12.75
N GLU A 65 39.84 -2.82 13.07
CA GLU A 65 40.58 -4.08 13.18
C GLU A 65 40.96 -4.58 11.77
N GLN A 66 42.27 -4.67 11.55
CA GLN A 66 42.92 -5.06 10.31
C GLN A 66 42.78 -6.57 10.09
N SER A 67 41.87 -6.99 9.20
CA SER A 67 41.74 -8.40 8.80
C SER A 67 42.77 -8.78 7.71
N ALA A 68 43.47 -9.87 7.97
CA ALA A 68 44.57 -10.42 7.16
C ALA A 68 44.14 -10.98 5.78
N PRO A 69 45.06 -11.05 4.78
CA PRO A 69 44.73 -11.50 3.43
C PRO A 69 44.48 -13.01 3.37
N GLN A 70 43.30 -13.42 2.90
CA GLN A 70 42.97 -14.82 2.65
C GLN A 70 43.59 -15.31 1.33
N LYS A 71 44.42 -16.36 1.42
CA LYS A 71 44.96 -17.11 0.27
C LYS A 71 43.83 -17.78 -0.53
N PRO A 72 43.83 -17.73 -1.87
CA PRO A 72 42.83 -18.44 -2.67
C PRO A 72 43.09 -19.95 -2.63
N ARG A 73 42.08 -20.71 -2.15
CA ARG A 73 42.06 -22.18 -2.23
C ARG A 73 41.64 -22.59 -3.64
N ARG A 74 42.56 -23.23 -4.35
CA ARG A 74 42.41 -23.81 -5.68
C ARG A 74 41.78 -25.20 -5.55
N GLY A 75 40.67 -25.45 -6.24
CA GLY A 75 39.96 -26.74 -6.19
C GLY A 75 39.03 -27.02 -7.38
N LEU A 76 39.54 -27.82 -8.32
CA LEU A 76 38.89 -28.97 -8.99
C LEU A 76 37.56 -28.86 -9.76
N LEU A 77 37.23 -27.73 -10.40
CA LEU A 77 36.28 -27.72 -11.52
C LEU A 77 36.74 -26.78 -12.64
N GLY A 78 37.81 -27.18 -13.33
CA GLY A 78 38.23 -26.58 -14.59
C GLY A 78 37.54 -27.28 -15.75
N LEU A 79 36.54 -26.64 -16.34
CA LEU A 79 36.13 -26.84 -17.73
C LEU A 79 35.35 -25.59 -18.14
N PHE A 80 35.61 -25.07 -19.34
CA PHE A 80 35.04 -23.84 -19.95
C PHE A 80 35.73 -22.51 -19.62
N ALA A 81 37.00 -22.38 -19.98
CA ALA A 81 37.62 -21.08 -20.30
C ALA A 81 37.86 -21.00 -21.81
N ARG A 82 37.13 -20.11 -22.49
CA ARG A 82 37.23 -19.85 -23.93
C ARG A 82 37.76 -18.42 -24.12
N ASN A 83 38.79 -18.33 -24.96
CA ASN A 83 39.63 -17.19 -25.31
C ASN A 83 38.95 -15.81 -25.41
N LYS A 84 39.62 -14.78 -24.86
CA LYS A 84 39.55 -13.40 -25.37
C LYS A 84 40.91 -12.69 -25.14
N PRO A 85 41.51 -12.08 -26.17
CA PRO A 85 42.83 -11.45 -26.06
C PRO A 85 42.78 -9.99 -25.59
N ASP A 86 43.96 -9.58 -25.11
CA ASP A 86 44.34 -8.34 -24.42
C ASP A 86 44.10 -7.02 -25.17
N GLY A 87 43.85 -5.98 -24.39
CA GLY A 87 43.81 -4.58 -24.81
C GLY A 87 44.18 -3.68 -23.64
N THR A 88 45.46 -3.31 -23.62
CA THR A 88 46.21 -2.56 -22.61
C THR A 88 45.92 -1.04 -22.62
N LYS A 89 46.13 -0.41 -21.44
CA LYS A 89 46.47 1.00 -21.12
C LYS A 89 45.37 1.99 -20.73
N GLU A 90 45.37 2.20 -19.41
CA GLU A 90 45.28 3.46 -18.64
C GLU A 90 45.87 4.71 -19.31
N SER A 91 45.09 5.81 -19.28
CA SER A 91 45.57 7.17 -18.98
C SER A 91 44.38 8.11 -18.76
N VAL A 92 44.31 8.70 -17.57
CA VAL A 92 43.49 9.88 -17.22
C VAL A 92 44.20 11.14 -17.75
N PRO A 93 43.45 12.18 -18.15
CA PRO A 93 43.62 13.45 -17.43
C PRO A 93 42.30 14.21 -17.18
N GLU A 94 42.21 14.74 -15.96
CA GLU A 94 41.60 16.02 -15.55
C GLU A 94 42.24 17.15 -16.39
N VAL A 95 41.65 18.27 -16.81
CA VAL A 95 40.77 19.29 -16.19
C VAL A 95 40.22 20.11 -17.38
N GLU A 96 39.02 20.71 -17.25
CA GLU A 96 38.74 22.13 -17.51
C GLU A 96 37.29 22.40 -17.89
N GLN A 97 36.77 23.38 -17.15
CA GLN A 97 35.42 23.86 -17.05
C GLN A 97 35.38 25.20 -17.76
N GLU A 98 34.64 25.32 -18.86
CA GLU A 98 34.22 26.62 -19.38
C GLU A 98 32.73 26.61 -19.76
N VAL A 99 32.01 27.40 -18.97
CA VAL A 99 30.83 28.21 -19.25
C VAL A 99 30.46 28.41 -20.73
N ALA A 100 29.21 28.10 -21.07
CA ALA A 100 28.47 28.83 -22.10
C ALA A 100 27.00 28.96 -21.70
N ALA A 101 26.55 30.21 -21.73
CA ALA A 101 25.25 30.70 -21.32
C ALA A 101 24.18 30.51 -22.40
N GLY A 102 22.91 30.57 -21.95
CA GLY A 102 21.83 31.23 -22.69
C GLY A 102 21.10 30.41 -23.76
N ALA A 103 19.89 29.96 -23.42
CA ALA A 103 18.77 29.96 -24.36
C ALA A 103 17.45 29.78 -23.58
N GLU A 104 16.73 30.90 -23.42
CA GLU A 104 15.30 30.92 -23.11
C GLU A 104 14.52 30.26 -24.26
N PRO A 105 13.44 29.51 -24.00
CA PRO A 105 12.40 29.28 -25.00
C PRO A 105 11.28 30.31 -24.83
N GLU A 106 11.17 31.22 -25.79
CA GLU A 106 10.01 32.07 -25.99
C GLU A 106 8.73 31.24 -26.19
N GLU A 107 7.67 31.64 -25.50
CA GLU A 107 6.28 31.40 -25.87
C GLU A 107 5.99 32.00 -27.25
N LEU A 108 5.32 31.24 -28.14
CA LEU A 108 4.38 31.87 -29.07
C LEU A 108 3.22 30.96 -29.44
N SER A 109 2.10 31.30 -28.81
CA SER A 109 0.70 31.25 -29.23
C SER A 109 0.25 30.44 -30.46
N VAL A 110 -0.74 29.60 -30.13
CA VAL A 110 -1.87 29.08 -30.91
C VAL A 110 -2.52 30.15 -31.83
N PRO A 111 -3.03 29.72 -33.01
CA PRO A 111 -4.41 30.05 -33.34
C PRO A 111 -5.28 28.82 -33.60
N LYS A 112 -6.55 29.06 -33.30
CA LYS A 112 -7.68 28.15 -33.14
C LYS A 112 -8.59 28.26 -34.38
N ASP A 113 -9.29 27.17 -34.64
CA ASP A 113 -10.55 27.03 -35.40
C ASP A 113 -10.54 27.25 -36.92
N ALA A 114 -10.82 26.16 -37.64
CA ALA A 114 -11.85 26.17 -38.69
C ALA A 114 -12.44 24.76 -38.85
N SER A 115 -13.62 24.61 -38.25
CA SER A 115 -14.61 23.58 -38.58
C SER A 115 -15.10 23.78 -40.02
N SER A 116 -15.17 22.72 -40.82
CA SER A 116 -16.08 22.65 -41.95
C SER A 116 -16.57 21.24 -42.19
N SER A 117 -17.89 21.17 -42.30
CA SER A 117 -18.77 20.03 -42.51
C SER A 117 -18.79 19.52 -43.95
N GLY A 118 -19.32 18.30 -44.12
CA GLY A 118 -19.78 17.71 -45.40
C GLY A 118 -18.67 16.97 -46.16
N ASP A 119 -18.85 15.80 -46.77
CA ASP A 119 -20.06 15.13 -47.23
C ASP A 119 -19.74 13.63 -47.41
N ALA A 120 -20.78 12.82 -47.45
CA ALA A 120 -20.72 11.38 -47.65
C ALA A 120 -20.40 11.03 -49.12
N VAL A 121 -19.49 10.09 -49.33
CA VAL A 121 -19.41 9.36 -50.61
C VAL A 121 -19.24 7.88 -50.34
N VAL A 122 -20.30 7.15 -50.69
CA VAL A 122 -20.38 5.71 -50.87
C VAL A 122 -19.50 5.32 -52.05
N ALA A 123 -18.57 4.39 -51.85
CA ALA A 123 -18.02 3.57 -52.92
C ALA A 123 -17.41 2.28 -52.33
N ASP A 124 -18.16 1.19 -52.48
CA ASP A 124 -17.63 -0.18 -52.50
C ASP A 124 -16.59 -0.32 -53.63
N PRO A 125 -15.54 -1.11 -53.38
CA PRO A 125 -15.22 -2.11 -54.37
C PRO A 125 -15.10 -3.50 -53.75
N ASP A 126 -15.87 -4.42 -54.33
CA ASP A 126 -15.71 -5.86 -54.28
C ASP A 126 -14.23 -6.26 -54.40
N ILE A 127 -13.68 -6.84 -53.34
CA ILE A 127 -12.50 -7.71 -53.43
C ILE A 127 -12.93 -9.11 -52.98
N GLU A 128 -13.18 -9.94 -53.99
CA GLU A 128 -13.16 -11.39 -53.84
C GLU A 128 -11.76 -11.83 -53.37
N ALA A 129 -11.66 -12.27 -52.13
CA ALA A 129 -10.55 -13.09 -51.65
C ALA A 129 -11.12 -14.43 -51.17
N SER A 130 -11.13 -15.39 -52.08
CA SER A 130 -11.30 -16.80 -51.79
C SER A 130 -10.19 -17.28 -50.87
N ASP A 131 -10.50 -17.58 -49.62
CA ASP A 131 -9.62 -18.38 -48.77
C ASP A 131 -10.45 -19.36 -47.93
N THR A 132 -10.41 -20.62 -48.32
CA THR A 132 -11.07 -21.72 -47.61
C THR A 132 -10.52 -21.84 -46.18
N PRO A 133 -11.36 -22.05 -45.15
CA PRO A 133 -10.84 -22.23 -43.79
C PRO A 133 -10.13 -23.58 -43.70
N ARG A 134 -8.79 -23.55 -43.74
CA ARG A 134 -7.95 -24.71 -43.45
C ARG A 134 -8.21 -25.14 -42.00
N LYS A 135 -8.92 -26.27 -41.83
CA LYS A 135 -9.16 -26.89 -40.51
C LYS A 135 -7.81 -27.03 -39.76
N PRO A 136 -7.63 -26.40 -38.59
CA PRO A 136 -6.43 -26.62 -37.81
C PRO A 136 -6.43 -28.07 -37.32
N ARG A 137 -5.39 -28.82 -37.70
CA ARG A 137 -5.15 -30.18 -37.19
C ARG A 137 -4.92 -30.05 -35.68
N ARG A 138 -5.88 -30.55 -34.91
CA ARG A 138 -5.87 -30.60 -33.44
C ARG A 138 -4.77 -31.55 -32.98
N GLY A 139 -3.58 -31.00 -32.72
CA GLY A 139 -2.49 -31.75 -32.09
C GLY A 139 -2.84 -32.10 -30.65
N LEU A 140 -2.42 -33.28 -30.20
CA LEU A 140 -2.62 -33.83 -28.84
C LEU A 140 -1.89 -33.04 -27.73
N PHE A 141 -1.24 -31.93 -28.08
CA PHE A 141 -0.55 -30.98 -27.19
C PHE A 141 -1.01 -29.53 -27.39
N GLY A 142 -2.24 -29.31 -27.87
CA GLY A 142 -2.81 -27.96 -27.96
C GLY A 142 -2.97 -27.33 -26.56
N PRO A 143 -2.70 -26.02 -26.38
CA PRO A 143 -2.89 -25.38 -25.10
C PRO A 143 -4.35 -25.57 -24.67
N ARG A 144 -4.56 -26.16 -23.50
CA ARG A 144 -5.87 -26.16 -22.85
C ARG A 144 -6.28 -24.69 -22.74
N ARG A 145 -7.32 -24.30 -23.47
CA ARG A 145 -8.02 -23.04 -23.18
C ARG A 145 -8.51 -23.21 -21.75
N SER A 146 -7.83 -22.57 -20.80
CA SER A 146 -8.38 -22.37 -19.48
C SER A 146 -9.67 -21.59 -19.70
N ASP A 147 -10.79 -22.08 -19.17
CA ASP A 147 -12.04 -21.33 -19.03
C ASP A 147 -11.75 -20.14 -18.10
N ARG A 148 -11.05 -19.15 -18.64
CA ARG A 148 -10.72 -17.91 -17.97
C ARG A 148 -11.93 -17.00 -18.15
N PRO A 149 -12.44 -16.37 -17.09
CA PRO A 149 -13.54 -15.44 -17.23
C PRO A 149 -13.14 -14.29 -18.15
N ASP A 150 -14.14 -13.67 -18.77
CA ASP A 150 -13.96 -12.45 -19.54
C ASP A 150 -13.66 -11.27 -18.60
N SER A 151 -12.98 -10.26 -19.15
CA SER A 151 -12.77 -9.00 -18.44
C SER A 151 -14.11 -8.31 -18.19
N ALA A 152 -14.34 -7.85 -16.96
CA ALA A 152 -15.52 -7.05 -16.63
C ALA A 152 -15.41 -5.61 -17.15
N ILE A 153 -14.18 -5.11 -17.29
CA ILE A 153 -13.89 -3.77 -17.81
C ILE A 153 -12.74 -3.81 -18.81
N ALA A 154 -12.61 -2.77 -19.64
CA ALA A 154 -11.46 -2.61 -20.51
C ALA A 154 -10.20 -2.23 -19.70
N PRO A 155 -9.01 -2.76 -20.07
CA PRO A 155 -7.74 -2.31 -19.51
C PRO A 155 -7.61 -0.78 -19.54
N GLY A 156 -7.15 -0.18 -18.45
CA GLY A 156 -6.88 1.26 -18.37
C GLY A 156 -8.10 2.14 -18.13
N THR A 157 -9.31 1.58 -18.07
CA THR A 157 -10.53 2.32 -17.67
C THR A 157 -10.30 3.04 -16.33
N VAL A 158 -10.59 4.35 -16.31
CA VAL A 158 -10.56 5.14 -15.07
C VAL A 158 -11.77 4.76 -14.25
N LEU A 159 -11.54 4.25 -13.04
CA LEU A 159 -12.60 3.85 -12.12
C LEU A 159 -12.79 4.92 -11.03
N PRO A 160 -14.01 5.08 -10.51
CA PRO A 160 -14.23 5.81 -9.25
C PRO A 160 -13.36 5.25 -8.13
N PHE A 161 -12.96 6.12 -7.19
CA PHE A 161 -12.12 5.69 -6.07
C PHE A 161 -12.82 4.62 -5.22
N GLY A 162 -12.09 3.57 -4.88
CA GLY A 162 -12.61 2.40 -4.15
C GLY A 162 -13.25 1.33 -5.04
N GLU A 163 -13.51 1.60 -6.32
CA GLU A 163 -14.00 0.58 -7.24
C GLU A 163 -12.86 -0.30 -7.77
N ILE A 164 -13.15 -1.61 -7.87
CA ILE A 164 -12.20 -2.62 -8.32
C ILE A 164 -12.79 -3.39 -9.50
N GLY A 165 -12.20 -3.20 -10.67
CA GLY A 165 -12.56 -3.91 -11.89
C GLY A 165 -11.76 -5.20 -12.08
N VAL A 166 -12.32 -6.15 -12.83
CA VAL A 166 -11.64 -7.40 -13.22
C VAL A 166 -11.15 -7.28 -14.66
N VAL A 167 -9.86 -7.52 -14.87
CA VAL A 167 -9.25 -7.48 -16.20
C VAL A 167 -8.42 -8.74 -16.46
N CYS A 168 -8.82 -9.48 -17.47
CA CYS A 168 -8.19 -10.73 -17.88
C CYS A 168 -7.32 -10.50 -19.13
N GLY A 169 -6.44 -11.46 -19.44
CA GLY A 169 -5.56 -11.40 -20.61
C GLY A 169 -4.30 -10.54 -20.48
N LEU A 170 -4.28 -9.54 -19.58
CA LEU A 170 -3.11 -8.69 -19.35
C LEU A 170 -1.92 -9.43 -18.72
N ARG A 171 -0.70 -9.08 -19.14
CA ARG A 171 0.56 -9.63 -18.63
C ARG A 171 1.71 -8.62 -18.73
N GLY A 172 2.66 -8.74 -17.80
CA GLY A 172 3.95 -8.03 -17.84
C GLY A 172 3.81 -6.52 -17.97
N GLN A 173 4.57 -5.94 -18.90
CA GLN A 173 4.67 -4.49 -19.11
C GLN A 173 3.35 -3.82 -19.53
N ALA A 174 2.36 -4.58 -20.03
CA ALA A 174 1.04 -4.02 -20.35
C ALA A 174 0.29 -3.49 -19.12
N MET A 175 0.71 -3.86 -17.91
CA MET A 175 0.17 -3.35 -16.65
C MET A 175 1.00 -2.20 -16.06
N GLY A 176 2.09 -1.80 -16.72
CA GLY A 176 3.07 -0.86 -16.19
C GLY A 176 4.18 -1.54 -15.39
N LYS A 177 4.79 -0.81 -14.46
CA LYS A 177 5.95 -1.26 -13.67
C LYS A 177 5.49 -2.02 -12.43
N GLU A 178 6.08 -3.19 -12.17
CA GLU A 178 5.93 -3.86 -10.86
C GLU A 178 6.58 -2.97 -9.79
N VAL A 179 5.77 -2.39 -8.89
CA VAL A 179 6.24 -1.48 -7.84
C VAL A 179 6.30 -2.14 -6.48
N ASP A 180 5.52 -3.19 -6.26
CA ASP A 180 5.49 -3.91 -4.99
C ASP A 180 5.00 -5.36 -5.18
N ARG A 181 5.27 -6.21 -4.19
CA ARG A 181 4.85 -7.60 -4.14
C ARG A 181 4.79 -8.16 -2.73
N PHE A 182 3.87 -9.08 -2.53
CA PHE A 182 3.75 -9.78 -1.26
C PHE A 182 3.36 -11.26 -1.42
N PRO A 183 4.06 -12.20 -0.77
CA PRO A 183 5.29 -12.00 -0.02
C PRO A 183 6.45 -11.51 -0.91
N ALA A 184 7.48 -10.91 -0.31
CA ALA A 184 8.63 -10.34 -1.05
C ALA A 184 9.33 -11.38 -1.95
N LYS A 185 9.31 -12.67 -1.56
CA LYS A 185 9.85 -13.79 -2.33
C LYS A 185 8.77 -14.83 -2.60
N GLY A 186 8.85 -15.48 -3.76
CA GLY A 186 7.99 -16.59 -4.13
C GLY A 186 6.74 -16.17 -4.91
N LYS A 187 5.68 -16.98 -4.78
CA LYS A 187 4.38 -16.75 -5.41
C LYS A 187 3.51 -15.92 -4.45
N GLY A 188 2.73 -14.99 -4.99
CA GLY A 188 1.89 -14.12 -4.20
C GLY A 188 1.25 -13.04 -5.06
N TYR A 189 0.91 -11.94 -4.41
CA TYR A 189 0.37 -10.75 -5.03
C TYR A 189 1.48 -9.88 -5.59
N ARG A 190 1.20 -9.23 -6.72
CA ARG A 190 2.11 -8.26 -7.35
C ARG A 190 1.30 -7.04 -7.76
N LEU A 191 1.81 -5.88 -7.38
CA LEU A 191 1.26 -4.59 -7.68
C LEU A 191 2.02 -3.97 -8.84
N TYR A 192 1.28 -3.53 -9.84
CA TYR A 192 1.78 -2.79 -10.98
C TYR A 192 1.19 -1.39 -10.98
N ASP A 193 2.02 -0.43 -11.33
CA ASP A 193 1.66 0.97 -11.48
C ASP A 193 1.87 1.41 -12.94
N SER A 194 0.81 1.96 -13.54
CA SER A 194 0.83 2.48 -14.91
C SER A 194 1.78 3.66 -15.10
N ASN A 195 2.01 4.49 -14.06
CA ASN A 195 2.89 5.64 -14.13
C ASN A 195 3.49 6.01 -12.75
N PRO A 196 4.51 5.29 -12.25
CA PRO A 196 5.03 5.45 -10.90
C PRO A 196 5.80 6.76 -10.64
N SER A 197 6.08 7.57 -11.67
CA SER A 197 6.66 8.91 -11.49
C SER A 197 5.60 10.00 -11.27
N SER A 198 4.31 9.67 -11.38
CA SER A 198 3.22 10.62 -11.20
C SER A 198 2.72 10.69 -9.76
N THR A 199 2.24 11.87 -9.35
CA THR A 199 1.47 12.05 -8.11
C THR A 199 -0.05 12.10 -8.36
N LEU A 200 -0.50 12.06 -9.61
CA LEU A 200 -1.92 12.07 -9.94
C LEU A 200 -2.55 10.67 -9.82
N PRO A 201 -3.88 10.59 -9.63
CA PRO A 201 -4.61 9.32 -9.68
C PRO A 201 -4.41 8.62 -11.02
N ARG A 202 -4.11 7.33 -10.97
CA ARG A 202 -3.77 6.53 -12.14
C ARG A 202 -4.12 5.07 -11.94
N THR A 203 -4.07 4.31 -13.02
CA THR A 203 -4.44 2.90 -13.02
C THR A 203 -3.37 2.06 -12.35
N HIS A 204 -3.79 1.22 -11.42
CA HIS A 204 -2.97 0.21 -10.79
C HIS A 204 -3.56 -1.16 -11.11
N TYR A 205 -2.69 -2.17 -11.19
CA TYR A 205 -3.10 -3.55 -11.37
C TYR A 205 -2.53 -4.44 -10.28
N LEU A 206 -3.39 -5.27 -9.70
CA LEU A 206 -3.00 -6.26 -8.72
C LEU A 206 -3.23 -7.66 -9.28
N THR A 207 -2.20 -8.49 -9.24
CA THR A 207 -2.27 -9.89 -9.72
C THR A 207 -2.09 -10.87 -8.56
N GLY A 208 -2.21 -12.18 -8.83
CA GLY A 208 -2.14 -13.24 -7.81
C GLY A 208 -3.49 -13.86 -7.44
N PHE A 209 -4.55 -13.51 -8.18
CA PHE A 209 -5.90 -14.03 -7.97
C PHE A 209 -6.10 -15.44 -8.57
N LYS A 210 -7.01 -16.21 -7.98
CA LYS A 210 -7.31 -17.60 -8.38
C LYS A 210 -7.88 -17.72 -9.80
N ASP A 211 -8.62 -16.71 -10.26
CA ASP A 211 -9.15 -16.63 -11.62
C ASP A 211 -8.08 -16.25 -12.65
N GLY A 212 -6.86 -15.96 -12.20
CA GLY A 212 -5.75 -15.52 -13.02
C GLY A 212 -5.92 -14.11 -13.57
N CYS A 213 -6.97 -13.38 -13.25
CA CYS A 213 -7.23 -12.03 -13.75
C CYS A 213 -6.68 -10.95 -12.81
N ALA A 214 -6.21 -9.86 -13.39
CA ALA A 214 -5.81 -8.70 -12.62
C ALA A 214 -7.04 -8.02 -12.02
N ARG A 215 -6.84 -7.38 -10.87
CA ARG A 215 -7.76 -6.39 -10.32
C ARG A 215 -7.22 -5.02 -10.66
N GLN A 216 -8.04 -4.20 -11.30
CA GLN A 216 -7.71 -2.86 -11.71
C GLN A 216 -8.43 -1.86 -10.82
N PHE A 217 -7.75 -0.81 -10.41
CA PHE A 217 -8.32 0.29 -9.62
C PHE A 217 -7.56 1.59 -9.90
N THR A 218 -8.21 2.71 -9.62
CA THR A 218 -7.63 4.05 -9.77
C THR A 218 -7.30 4.63 -8.40
N ALA A 219 -6.04 5.01 -8.21
CA ALA A 219 -5.54 5.59 -6.97
C ALA A 219 -4.29 6.43 -7.27
N SER A 220 -3.91 7.31 -6.36
CA SER A 220 -2.61 8.01 -6.41
C SER A 220 -1.49 7.14 -5.84
N LEU A 221 -1.74 6.43 -4.74
CA LEU A 221 -0.75 5.56 -4.11
C LEU A 221 -1.42 4.28 -3.62
N VAL A 222 -0.71 3.16 -3.78
CA VAL A 222 -1.18 1.85 -3.35
C VAL A 222 -0.04 1.16 -2.64
N LEU A 223 -0.32 0.65 -1.44
CA LEU A 223 0.67 -0.05 -0.61
C LEU A 223 0.19 -1.46 -0.30
N ILE A 224 1.07 -2.45 -0.41
CA ILE A 224 0.79 -3.80 0.10
C ILE A 224 1.40 -3.94 1.52
N GLY A 225 0.55 -4.23 2.50
CA GLY A 225 0.92 -4.47 3.89
C GLY A 225 0.85 -5.95 4.26
N SER A 226 1.74 -6.37 5.16
CA SER A 226 1.69 -7.72 5.73
C SER A 226 0.58 -7.83 6.79
N PRO A 227 0.01 -9.03 6.98
CA PRO A 227 -0.95 -9.26 8.05
C PRO A 227 -0.35 -9.07 9.45
N VAL A 228 0.97 -9.23 9.62
CA VAL A 228 1.67 -8.98 10.89
C VAL A 228 1.73 -7.49 11.20
N LEU A 229 2.04 -6.66 10.21
CA LEU A 229 2.04 -5.21 10.36
C LEU A 229 0.64 -4.71 10.73
N HIS A 230 -0.40 -5.27 10.11
CA HIS A 230 -1.78 -4.98 10.49
C HIS A 230 -2.08 -5.32 11.96
N GLU A 231 -1.62 -6.47 12.49
CA GLU A 231 -1.81 -6.78 13.92
C GLU A 231 -1.09 -5.80 14.83
N GLN A 232 0.17 -5.49 14.52
CA GLN A 232 0.97 -4.55 15.30
C GLN A 232 0.26 -3.20 15.42
N MET A 233 -0.26 -2.68 14.30
CA MET A 233 -1.04 -1.45 14.31
C MET A 233 -2.38 -1.64 15.05
N ARG A 234 -3.13 -2.70 14.75
CA ARG A 234 -4.49 -2.88 15.32
C ARG A 234 -4.47 -3.04 16.83
N TYR A 235 -3.47 -3.71 17.38
CA TYR A 235 -3.34 -4.02 18.80
C TYR A 235 -2.47 -3.05 19.57
N ASP A 236 -1.92 -2.03 18.92
CA ASP A 236 -1.33 -0.92 19.62
C ASP A 236 -2.39 -0.24 20.52
N PRO A 237 -2.11 0.00 21.80
CA PRO A 237 -3.04 0.66 22.72
C PRO A 237 -3.54 2.03 22.24
N SER A 238 -2.74 2.77 21.45
CA SER A 238 -3.13 4.05 20.85
C SER A 238 -4.26 3.91 19.83
N ASN A 239 -4.47 2.72 19.26
CA ASN A 239 -5.47 2.43 18.23
C ASN A 239 -6.72 1.75 18.79
N LYS A 240 -6.90 1.67 20.11
CA LYS A 240 -8.05 1.01 20.75
C LYS A 240 -9.39 1.64 20.34
N ASP A 241 -9.41 2.95 20.11
CA ASP A 241 -10.62 3.73 19.79
C ASP A 241 -10.90 3.77 18.28
N ILE A 242 -10.00 3.24 17.45
CA ILE A 242 -10.22 3.13 16.01
C ILE A 242 -11.32 2.09 15.74
N ALA A 243 -12.32 2.52 14.97
CA ALA A 243 -13.46 1.70 14.60
C ALA A 243 -13.03 0.41 13.87
N VAL A 244 -13.68 -0.70 14.24
CA VAL A 244 -13.50 -2.00 13.60
C VAL A 244 -14.29 -2.04 12.29
N THR A 245 -13.60 -2.28 11.19
CA THR A 245 -14.14 -2.32 9.83
C THR A 245 -14.48 -3.74 9.35
N GLU A 246 -15.03 -3.89 8.14
CA GLU A 246 -15.34 -5.21 7.57
C GLU A 246 -14.07 -5.99 7.20
N ALA A 247 -13.04 -5.33 6.68
CA ALA A 247 -11.69 -5.89 6.50
C ALA A 247 -11.11 -6.42 7.83
N ASP A 248 -11.23 -5.67 8.95
CA ASP A 248 -10.78 -6.14 10.27
C ASP A 248 -11.54 -7.40 10.71
N LYS A 249 -12.87 -7.41 10.53
CA LYS A 249 -13.70 -8.57 10.88
C LYS A 249 -13.33 -9.78 10.02
N ALA A 250 -13.10 -9.57 8.73
CA ALA A 250 -12.68 -10.63 7.82
C ALA A 250 -11.29 -11.19 8.19
N TYR A 251 -10.36 -10.31 8.54
CA TYR A 251 -9.04 -10.65 9.04
C TYR A 251 -9.12 -11.53 10.28
N GLU A 252 -9.82 -11.09 11.32
CA GLU A 252 -9.99 -11.85 12.57
C GLU A 252 -10.60 -13.24 12.32
N ARG A 253 -11.62 -13.34 11.45
CA ARG A 253 -12.23 -14.63 11.09
C ARG A 253 -11.23 -15.58 10.43
N ILE A 254 -10.35 -15.08 9.57
CA ILE A 254 -9.35 -15.91 8.88
C ILE A 254 -8.21 -16.25 9.84
N LYS A 255 -7.66 -15.25 10.54
CA LYS A 255 -6.57 -15.42 11.49
C LYS A 255 -6.88 -16.49 12.52
N ARG A 256 -8.04 -16.44 13.18
CA ARG A 256 -8.42 -17.44 14.21
C ARG A 256 -8.36 -18.88 13.70
N ARG A 257 -8.66 -19.10 12.42
CA ARG A 257 -8.60 -20.44 11.80
C ARG A 257 -7.18 -20.91 11.52
N ILE A 258 -6.30 -20.00 11.12
CA ILE A 258 -4.89 -20.27 10.79
C ILE A 258 -4.05 -20.38 12.08
N CYS A 259 -4.16 -19.38 12.94
CA CYS A 259 -3.33 -19.19 14.13
C CYS A 259 -3.87 -19.90 15.38
N LYS A 260 -5.11 -20.41 15.34
CA LYS A 260 -5.78 -21.12 16.45
C LYS A 260 -5.91 -20.29 17.74
N VAL A 261 -6.21 -19.01 17.59
CA VAL A 261 -6.36 -18.04 18.69
C VAL A 261 -7.80 -17.54 18.82
N SER A 262 -8.09 -16.86 19.93
CA SER A 262 -9.33 -16.11 20.14
C SER A 262 -9.32 -14.79 19.35
N LYS A 263 -10.45 -14.08 19.36
CA LYS A 263 -10.53 -12.75 18.74
C LYS A 263 -9.70 -11.75 19.56
N GLY A 264 -8.92 -10.90 18.90
CA GLY A 264 -8.12 -9.87 19.60
C GLY A 264 -6.77 -10.38 20.13
N GLU A 265 -6.48 -11.67 19.99
CA GLU A 265 -5.18 -12.24 20.35
C GLU A 265 -4.24 -12.22 19.13
N PRO A 266 -2.97 -11.85 19.29
CA PRO A 266 -1.99 -11.85 18.20
C PRO A 266 -1.73 -13.26 17.66
N CYS A 267 -1.41 -13.37 16.38
CA CYS A 267 -1.01 -14.65 15.79
C CYS A 267 0.33 -15.11 16.41
N PRO A 268 0.44 -16.33 16.95
CA PRO A 268 1.70 -16.84 17.47
C PRO A 268 2.75 -16.96 16.37
N GLU A 269 4.02 -16.69 16.68
CA GLU A 269 5.14 -16.66 15.72
C GLU A 269 5.17 -17.89 14.79
N LYS A 270 4.94 -19.09 15.35
CA LYS A 270 4.89 -20.37 14.61
C LYS A 270 3.85 -20.43 13.48
N HIS A 271 2.84 -19.56 13.51
CA HIS A 271 1.76 -19.51 12.52
C HIS A 271 1.84 -18.29 11.60
N VAL A 272 2.75 -17.34 11.86
CA VAL A 272 2.93 -16.13 11.05
C VAL A 272 3.22 -16.46 9.60
N ALA A 273 4.16 -17.37 9.32
CA ALA A 273 4.49 -17.76 7.95
C ALA A 273 3.29 -18.38 7.20
N ALA A 274 2.40 -19.09 7.91
CA ALA A 274 1.19 -19.65 7.33
C ALA A 274 0.15 -18.56 7.01
N LEU A 275 0.06 -17.54 7.87
CA LEU A 275 -0.79 -16.37 7.68
C LEU A 275 -0.32 -15.54 6.47
N GLU A 276 0.96 -15.19 6.42
CA GLU A 276 1.56 -14.36 5.35
C GLU A 276 1.59 -15.05 3.99
N LYS A 277 1.60 -16.38 3.92
CA LYS A 277 1.66 -17.11 2.65
C LYS A 277 0.48 -16.80 1.72
N GLY A 278 -0.69 -16.46 2.27
CA GLY A 278 -1.91 -16.28 1.50
C GLY A 278 -2.60 -14.93 1.71
N MET A 279 -2.17 -14.13 2.67
CA MET A 279 -2.90 -12.94 3.13
C MET A 279 -2.06 -11.68 2.99
N ALA A 280 -2.69 -10.62 2.49
CA ALA A 280 -2.09 -9.29 2.45
C ALA A 280 -3.19 -8.24 2.62
N PHE A 281 -2.82 -7.08 3.12
CA PHE A 281 -3.66 -5.88 3.06
C PHE A 281 -3.19 -5.01 1.91
N VAL A 282 -4.13 -4.39 1.20
CA VAL A 282 -3.82 -3.41 0.16
C VAL A 282 -4.53 -2.11 0.53
N THR A 283 -3.76 -1.05 0.69
CA THR A 283 -4.28 0.27 1.05
C THR A 283 -4.21 1.17 -0.17
N LEU A 284 -5.34 1.75 -0.56
CA LEU A 284 -5.46 2.65 -1.70
C LEU A 284 -5.68 4.07 -1.17
N TYR A 285 -4.87 5.01 -1.64
CA TYR A 285 -5.01 6.43 -1.34
C TYR A 285 -5.49 7.18 -2.57
N GLU A 286 -6.53 8.00 -2.40
CA GLU A 286 -7.11 8.77 -3.48
C GLU A 286 -6.10 9.80 -4.01
N ARG A 287 -5.31 10.40 -3.12
CA ARG A 287 -4.38 11.51 -3.44
C ARG A 287 -3.04 11.33 -2.72
N PHE A 288 -1.99 11.98 -3.22
CA PHE A 288 -0.75 12.12 -2.44
C PHE A 288 -0.92 13.14 -1.31
N GLY A 289 -0.24 12.91 -0.19
CA GLY A 289 -0.29 13.77 0.99
C GLY A 289 -1.44 13.40 1.93
N SER A 290 -2.15 14.42 2.44
CA SER A 290 -3.23 14.21 3.41
C SER A 290 -4.47 13.62 2.74
N ASN A 291 -4.97 12.51 3.29
CA ASN A 291 -6.20 11.86 2.86
C ASN A 291 -7.17 11.84 4.05
N ALA A 292 -8.40 12.33 3.85
CA ALA A 292 -9.47 12.24 4.85
C ALA A 292 -9.96 10.80 5.03
N SER A 293 -9.84 10.00 3.96
CA SER A 293 -10.21 8.60 3.92
C SER A 293 -9.32 7.81 2.98
N TRP A 294 -9.22 6.50 3.20
CA TRP A 294 -8.52 5.57 2.31
C TRP A 294 -9.27 4.25 2.26
N GLU A 295 -9.10 3.49 1.17
CA GLU A 295 -9.73 2.18 1.02
C GLU A 295 -8.74 1.09 1.46
N GLU A 296 -9.20 0.15 2.27
CA GLU A 296 -8.44 -1.01 2.73
C GLU A 296 -9.05 -2.30 2.18
N VAL A 297 -8.25 -3.07 1.47
CA VAL A 297 -8.65 -4.32 0.83
C VAL A 297 -7.89 -5.47 1.46
N LEU A 298 -8.60 -6.40 2.10
CA LEU A 298 -8.02 -7.64 2.59
C LEU A 298 -8.02 -8.69 1.48
N LEU A 299 -6.85 -9.21 1.17
CA LEU A 299 -6.67 -10.34 0.27
C LEU A 299 -6.44 -11.62 1.07
N HIS A 300 -7.03 -12.73 0.62
CA HIS A 300 -6.71 -14.05 1.16
C HIS A 300 -6.87 -15.15 0.10
N ASN A 301 -5.81 -15.93 -0.11
CA ASN A 301 -5.76 -17.04 -1.06
C ASN A 301 -6.27 -16.66 -2.45
N GLY A 302 -5.76 -15.57 -3.02
CA GLY A 302 -6.09 -15.15 -4.38
C GLY A 302 -7.53 -14.66 -4.56
N GLN A 303 -8.13 -14.12 -3.50
CA GLN A 303 -9.48 -13.55 -3.49
C GLN A 303 -9.49 -12.28 -2.63
N ILE A 304 -10.42 -11.38 -2.91
CA ILE A 304 -10.77 -10.28 -2.00
C ILE A 304 -11.63 -10.87 -0.90
N ALA A 305 -11.18 -10.78 0.35
CA ALA A 305 -11.85 -11.31 1.52
C ALA A 305 -12.64 -10.24 2.30
N GLY A 306 -12.34 -8.96 2.06
CA GLY A 306 -13.06 -7.82 2.62
C GLY A 306 -12.53 -6.51 2.06
N THR A 307 -13.39 -5.49 2.07
CA THR A 307 -13.09 -4.11 1.67
C THR A 307 -13.70 -3.17 2.71
N SER A 308 -13.06 -2.03 2.94
CA SER A 308 -13.47 -1.05 3.93
C SER A 308 -12.94 0.34 3.60
N LEU A 309 -13.82 1.32 3.61
CA LEU A 309 -13.40 2.72 3.66
C LEU A 309 -13.02 3.10 5.10
N ARG A 310 -11.78 3.52 5.30
CA ARG A 310 -11.25 4.08 6.55
C ARG A 310 -11.34 5.59 6.51
N ARG A 311 -11.53 6.20 7.67
CA ARG A 311 -11.54 7.66 7.86
C ARG A 311 -10.67 8.00 9.07
N ARG A 312 -10.06 9.19 9.04
CA ARG A 312 -9.47 9.77 10.24
C ARG A 312 -10.53 10.20 11.23
#